data_AF-A0A8T3MKL9-F1
#
_entry.id   AF-A0A8T3MKL9-F1
#
_cell.length_a   1.000
_cell.length_b   1.000
_cell.length_c   1.000
_cell.angle_alpha   90.00
_cell.angle_beta   90.00
_cell.angle_gamma   90.00
#
_symmetry.space_group_name_H-M   'P 1'
#
loop_
_entity.id
_entity.type
_entity.pdbx_description
1 polymer ?
#
loop_
_entity_poly.entity_id
_entity_poly.type
_entity_poly.pdbx_seq_one_letter_code
_entity_poly.pdbx_strand_id
1 'polypeptide(L)' 'SGARLAGTLLRELERRGGRHGIATMCIGVGQGLATLFEREP' A
#
# COMPACT_ATOMS: atom_id res chain seq x y z
N SER A 1 8.03 -7.33 5.36
CA SER A 1 6.95 -6.47 5.89
C SER A 1 6.29 -5.60 4.82
N GLY A 2 7.05 -4.87 4.00
CA GLY A 2 6.49 -4.01 2.93
C GLY A 2 5.58 -4.72 1.92
N ALA A 3 6.02 -5.85 1.35
CA ALA A 3 5.20 -6.61 0.40
C ALA A 3 3.88 -7.13 1.01
N ARG A 4 3.90 -7.52 2.29
CA ARG A 4 2.68 -7.91 3.01
C ARG A 4 1.74 -6.71 3.19
N LEU A 5 2.27 -5.55 3.56
CA LEU A 5 1.50 -4.33 3.76
C LEU A 5 0.86 -3.84 2.45
N ALA A 6 1.62 -3.83 1.36
CA ALA A 6 1.11 -3.54 0.02
C ALA A 6 0.07 -4.57 -0.45
N GLY A 7 0.34 -5.87 -0.26
CA GLY A 7 -0.60 -6.93 -0.62
C GLY A 7 -1.92 -6.87 0.16
N THR A 8 -1.88 -6.52 1.44
CA THR A 8 -3.09 -6.28 2.24
C THR A 8 -3.86 -5.07 1.73
N LEU A 9 -3.18 -3.96 1.42
CA LEU A 9 -3.82 -2.77 0.86
C LEU A 9 -4.53 -3.09 -0.46
N LEU A 10 -3.87 -3.78 -1.39
CA LEU A 10 -4.45 -4.16 -2.68
C LEU A 10 -5.71 -5.03 -2.52
N ARG A 11 -5.65 -6.05 -1.66
CA ARG A 11 -6.82 -6.88 -1.34
C ARG A 11 -7.97 -6.07 -0.73
N GLU A 12 -7.66 -5.08 0.11
CA GLU A 12 -8.68 -4.22 0.70
C GLU A 12 -9.27 -3.24 -0.32
N LEU A 13 -8.49 -2.73 -1.27
CA LEU A 13 -8.99 -1.92 -2.38
C LEU A 13 -9.95 -2.72 -3.26
N GLU A 14 -9.59 -3.96 -3.62
CA GLU A 14 -10.49 -4.88 -4.32
C GLU A 14 -11.78 -5.13 -3.53
N ARG A 15 -11.66 -5.54 -2.26
CA ARG A 15 -12.81 -5.89 -1.41
C ARG A 15 -13.78 -4.74 -1.20
N ARG A 16 -13.28 -3.50 -1.14
CA ARG A 16 -14.09 -2.30 -0.89
C ARG A 16 -14.50 -1.55 -2.16
N GLY A 17 -14.07 -2.01 -3.34
CA GLY A 17 -14.22 -1.26 -4.59
C GLY A 17 -13.48 0.09 -4.57
N GLY A 18 -12.44 0.22 -3.73
CA GLY A 18 -11.61 1.42 -3.64
C GLY A 18 -10.78 1.62 -4.91
N ARG A 19 -10.54 2.88 -5.29
CA ARG A 19 -9.71 3.24 -6.45
C ARG A 19 -8.26 3.52 -6.09
N HIS A 20 -8.00 4.22 -4.99
CA HIS A 20 -6.64 4.59 -4.59
C HIS A 20 -6.34 4.19 -3.15
N GLY A 21 -5.09 3.84 -2.89
CA GLY A 21 -4.57 3.59 -1.55
C GLY A 21 -3.10 3.91 -1.45
N ILE A 22 -2.62 4.23 -0.24
CA ILE A 22 -1.20 4.51 0.00
C ILE A 22 -0.67 3.55 1.04
N ALA A 23 0.47 2.91 0.72
CA ALA A 23 1.27 2.16 1.68
C ALA A 23 2.43 3.03 2.14
N THR A 24 2.64 3.13 3.46
CA THR A 24 3.79 3.84 4.06
C THR A 24 4.52 2.95 5.05
N MET A 25 5.85 3.07 5.11
CA MET A 25 6.67 2.36 6.09
C MET A 25 7.96 3.10 6.42
N CYS A 26 8.40 2.94 7.66
CA CYS A 26 9.73 3.33 8.07
C CYS A 26 10.77 2.30 7.58
N ILE A 27 11.97 2.79 7.31
CA ILE A 27 13.15 2.01 7.00
C ILE A 27 14.23 2.41 8.03
N GLY A 28 15.04 1.45 8.46
CA GLY A 28 16.11 1.71 9.44
C GLY A 28 17.03 2.86 9.01
N VAL A 29 17.79 3.42 9.96
CA VAL A 29 18.71 4.54 9.70
C VAL A 29 17.96 5.84 9.32
N GLY A 30 16.70 6.00 9.75
CA GLY A 30 15.94 7.25 9.62
C GLY A 30 15.31 7.48 8.25
N GLN A 31 15.07 6.41 7.47
CA GLN A 31 14.53 6.50 6.12
C GLN A 31 13.03 6.16 6.09
N GLY A 32 12.34 6.53 5.00
CA GLY A 32 10.92 6.25 4.83
C GLY A 32 10.54 6.08 3.37
N LEU A 33 9.46 5.34 3.12
CA LEU A 33 8.93 5.12 1.79
C LEU A 33 7.40 5.21 1.81
N ALA A 34 6.85 5.93 0.84
CA ALA A 34 5.43 6.01 0.57
C ALA A 34 5.17 5.58 -0.88
N THR A 35 4.14 4.77 -1.11
CA THR A 35 3.78 4.27 -2.44
C THR A 35 2.28 4.40 -2.64
N LEU A 36 1.90 5.09 -3.72
CA LEU A 36 0.53 5.18 -4.19
C LEU A 36 0.20 3.96 -5.06
N PHE A 37 -0.94 3.33 -4.80
CA PHE A 37 -1.52 2.28 -5.62
C PHE A 37 -2.84 2.77 -6.18
N GLU A 38 -3.06 2.50 -7.46
CA GLU A 38 -4.34 2.66 -8.12
C GLU A 38 -4.85 1.27 -8.53
N ARG A 39 -6.10 0.95 -8.20
CA ARG A 39 -6.76 -0.29 -8.63
C ARG A 39 -7.36 -0.04 -10.01
N GLU A 40 -6.94 -0.84 -10.98
CA GLU A 40 -7.59 -0.84 -12.30
C GLU A 40 -9.02 -1.42 -12.21
N PRO A 41 -9.97 -0.90 -13.00
CA PRO A 41 -11.37 -1.32 -12.98
C PRO A 41 -11.58 -2.82 -13.13
#